data_AF-A0A2D5XXI3-F1
#
_entry.id   AF-A0A2D5XXI3-F1
#
_cell.length_a   1.000
_cell.length_b   1.000
_cell.length_c   1.000
_cell.angle_alpha   90.00
_cell.angle_beta   90.00
_cell.angle_gamma   90.00
#
_symmetry.space_group_name_H-M   'P 1'
#
loop_
_entity.id
_entity.type
_entity.pdbx_description
1 polymer ?
#
loop_
_entity_poly.entity_id
_entity_poly.type
_entity_poly.pdbx_seq_one_letter_code
_entity_poly.pdbx_strand_id
1 'polypeptide(L)'
;MTTVKTIRNVNEETWRELKTLAAKRRVPLGTLLKNMITEYKKETNNAWDAILNTEKIISDEEAEDLEEITKGMRKEKGWRT
;
A
#
# COMPACT_ATOMS: atom_id res chain seq x y z
N MET A 1 24.13 0.84 24.47
CA MET A 1 23.35 2.10 24.60
C MET A 1 22.11 1.97 23.72
N THR A 2 20.91 2.05 24.29
CA THR A 2 19.64 2.02 23.55
C THR A 2 19.39 3.36 22.88
N THR A 3 19.23 3.38 21.56
CA THR A 3 18.97 4.60 20.78
C THR A 3 17.56 5.10 21.07
N VAL A 4 17.43 6.22 21.78
CA VAL A 4 16.14 6.86 22.04
C VAL A 4 15.65 7.53 20.76
N LYS A 5 14.52 7.08 20.22
CA LYS A 5 13.87 7.71 19.06
C LYS A 5 12.94 8.82 19.55
N THR A 6 13.29 10.06 19.27
CA THR A 6 12.45 11.24 19.56
C THR A 6 11.60 11.60 18.35
N ILE A 7 10.34 11.96 18.59
CA ILE A 7 9.46 12.51 17.55
C ILE A 7 9.71 14.03 17.51
N ARG A 8 10.13 14.54 16.34
CA ARG A 8 10.41 15.97 16.13
C ARG A 8 9.18 16.66 15.55
N ASN A 9 9.04 17.97 15.79
CA ASN A 9 8.02 18.84 15.20
C ASN A 9 6.57 18.48 15.55
N VAL A 10 6.31 18.03 16.78
CA VAL A 10 4.95 17.88 17.30
C VAL A 10 4.69 19.06 18.22
N ASN A 11 3.62 19.83 17.95
CA ASN A 11 3.22 20.91 18.84
C ASN A 11 2.63 20.35 20.15
N GLU A 12 2.58 21.18 21.20
CA GLU A 12 2.14 20.72 22.53
C GLU A 12 0.67 20.28 22.55
N GLU A 13 -0.17 20.93 21.74
CA GLU A 13 -1.60 20.62 21.62
C GLU A 13 -1.82 19.21 21.06
N THR A 14 -1.24 18.91 19.89
CA THR A 14 -1.27 17.58 19.27
C THR A 14 -0.67 16.53 20.20
N TRP A 15 0.40 16.85 20.93
CA TRP A 15 0.97 15.91 21.90
C TRP A 15 0.01 15.56 23.04
N ARG A 16 -0.74 16.55 23.54
CA ARG A 16 -1.77 16.37 24.55
C ARG A 16 -2.95 15.55 24.02
N GLU A 17 -3.38 15.80 22.79
CA GLU A 17 -4.45 15.04 22.14
C GLU A 17 -4.06 13.56 21.98
N LEU A 18 -2.84 13.29 21.50
CA LEU A 18 -2.32 11.93 21.35
C LEU A 18 -2.27 11.18 22.69
N LYS A 19 -1.82 11.83 23.76
CA LYS A 19 -1.85 11.26 25.12
C LYS A 19 -3.28 10.97 25.58
N THR A 20 -4.20 11.89 25.35
CA THR A 20 -5.61 11.74 25.72
C THR A 20 -6.25 10.58 24.96
N LEU A 21 -5.95 10.44 23.67
CA LEU A 21 -6.43 9.36 22.84
C LEU A 21 -5.89 7.99 23.31
N ALA A 22 -4.60 7.92 23.65
CA ALA A 22 -3.99 6.71 24.21
C ALA A 22 -4.65 6.30 25.53
N ALA A 23 -4.92 7.27 26.42
CA ALA A 23 -5.61 7.04 27.68
C ALA A 23 -7.05 6.53 27.47
N LYS A 24 -7.81 7.17 26.56
CA LYS A 24 -9.18 6.72 26.21
C LYS A 24 -9.21 5.28 25.70
N ARG A 25 -8.21 4.90 24.90
CA ARG A 25 -8.07 3.54 24.34
C ARG A 25 -7.40 2.54 25.29
N ARG A 26 -6.96 2.97 26.47
CA ARG A 26 -6.23 2.15 27.47
C ARG A 26 -5.01 1.43 26.89
N VAL A 27 -4.28 2.10 26.00
CA VAL A 27 -3.05 1.57 25.39
C VAL A 27 -1.87 2.51 25.63
N PRO A 28 -0.63 2.00 25.72
CA PRO A 28 0.55 2.87 25.75
C PRO A 28 0.63 3.74 24.50
N LEU A 29 1.05 5.01 24.66
CA LEU A 29 1.16 5.96 23.55
C LEU A 29 2.07 5.43 22.41
N GLY A 30 3.17 4.76 22.75
CA GLY A 30 4.04 4.14 21.76
C GLY A 30 3.32 3.06 20.92
N THR A 31 2.45 2.28 21.54
CA THR A 31 1.63 1.26 20.85
C THR A 31 0.60 1.92 19.94
N LEU A 32 -0.07 2.98 20.41
CA LEU A 32 -1.00 3.75 19.60
C LEU A 32 -0.34 4.27 18.32
N LEU A 33 0.82 4.93 18.45
CA LEU A 33 1.55 5.49 17.32
C LEU A 33 2.02 4.40 16.34
N LYS A 34 2.49 3.26 16.86
CA LYS A 34 2.88 2.12 16.02
C LYS A 34 1.69 1.58 15.22
N ASN A 35 0.51 1.50 15.84
CA ASN A 35 -0.69 1.04 15.17
C ASN A 35 -1.12 2.03 14.07
N MET A 36 -1.13 3.34 14.36
CA MET A 36 -1.43 4.37 13.37
C MET A 36 -0.49 4.32 12.16
N ILE A 37 0.82 4.14 12.38
CA ILE A 37 1.79 3.98 11.29
C ILE A 37 1.51 2.71 10.48
N THR A 38 1.12 1.62 11.14
CA THR A 38 0.82 0.34 10.48
C THR A 38 -0.44 0.46 9.61
N GLU A 39 -1.48 1.10 10.12
CA GLU A 39 -2.72 1.39 9.37
C GLU A 39 -2.42 2.28 8.17
N TYR A 40 -1.69 3.39 8.37
CA TYR A 40 -1.29 4.28 7.27
C TYR A 40 -0.50 3.55 6.17
N LYS A 41 0.41 2.66 6.55
CA LYS A 41 1.16 1.85 5.58
C LYS A 41 0.28 0.86 4.82
N LYS A 42 -0.71 0.26 5.48
CA LYS A 42 -1.67 -0.62 4.80
C LYS A 42 -2.51 0.18 3.79
N GLU A 43 -3.00 1.35 4.19
CA GLU A 43 -3.79 2.21 3.30
C GLU A 43 -2.97 2.73 2.11
N THR A 44 -1.70 3.07 2.31
CA THR A 44 -0.84 3.61 1.25
C THR A 44 -0.23 2.55 0.32
N ASN A 45 0.05 1.34 0.81
CA ASN A 45 0.54 0.24 -0.03
C ASN A 45 -0.58 -0.45 -0.85
N ASN A 46 -1.84 -0.29 -0.45
CA ASN A 46 -2.97 -0.97 -1.09
C ASN A 46 -3.27 -0.53 -2.53
N ALA A 47 -2.76 0.61 -3.03
CA ALA A 47 -3.11 1.05 -4.38
C ALA A 47 -2.53 0.11 -5.45
N TRP A 48 -1.24 -0.22 -5.36
CA TRP A 48 -0.59 -1.14 -6.30
C TRP A 48 -0.89 -2.60 -5.96
N ASP A 49 -0.99 -2.94 -4.67
CA ASP A 49 -1.37 -4.29 -4.28
C ASP A 49 -2.79 -4.64 -4.71
N ALA A 50 -3.73 -3.68 -4.72
CA ALA A 50 -5.07 -3.91 -5.25
C ALA A 50 -5.08 -4.12 -6.77
N ILE A 51 -4.20 -3.43 -7.52
CA ILE A 51 -4.08 -3.55 -8.98
C ILE A 51 -3.33 -4.84 -9.38
N LEU A 52 -2.28 -5.19 -8.65
CA LEU A 52 -1.40 -6.31 -8.98
C LEU A 52 -1.88 -7.65 -8.41
N ASN A 53 -2.60 -7.62 -7.29
CA ASN A 53 -3.18 -8.81 -6.67
C ASN A 53 -4.70 -8.92 -6.91
N THR A 54 -5.27 -8.13 -7.83
CA THR A 54 -6.61 -8.49 -8.34
C THR A 54 -6.49 -9.87 -8.97
N GLU A 55 -7.43 -10.75 -8.64
CA GLU A 55 -7.52 -12.12 -9.15
C GLU A 55 -7.26 -12.15 -10.67
N LYS A 56 -6.40 -13.07 -11.14
CA LYS A 56 -6.12 -13.22 -12.58
C LYS A 56 -7.45 -13.41 -13.30
N ILE A 57 -7.87 -12.39 -14.06
CA ILE A 57 -9.15 -12.40 -14.79
C ILE A 57 -9.08 -13.37 -15.97
N ILE A 58 -7.87 -13.59 -16.50
CA ILE A 58 -7.60 -14.51 -17.61
C ILE A 58 -6.55 -15.54 -17.16
N SER A 59 -6.72 -16.77 -17.62
CA SER A 59 -5.73 -17.83 -17.47
C SER A 59 -4.49 -17.53 -18.31
N ASP A 60 -3.38 -18.20 -17.98
CA ASP A 60 -2.13 -18.03 -18.72
C ASP A 60 -2.28 -18.49 -20.19
N GLU A 61 -3.11 -19.51 -20.45
CA GLU A 61 -3.44 -19.99 -21.80
C GLU A 61 -4.23 -18.94 -22.59
N GLU A 62 -5.27 -18.34 -21.99
CA GLU A 62 -6.03 -17.25 -22.63
C GLU A 62 -5.16 -16.01 -22.91
N ALA A 63 -4.17 -15.74 -22.07
CA ALA A 63 -3.23 -14.65 -22.27
C ALA A 63 -2.30 -14.91 -23.46
N GLU A 64 -1.78 -16.13 -23.60
CA GLU A 64 -0.95 -16.55 -24.75
C GLU A 64 -1.74 -16.48 -26.07
N ASP A 65 -3.00 -16.95 -26.07
CA ASP A 65 -3.87 -16.88 -27.24
C ASP A 65 -4.14 -15.43 -27.68
N LEU A 66 -4.43 -14.54 -26.73
CA LEU A 66 -4.60 -13.11 -27.01
C LEU A 66 -3.32 -12.46 -27.55
N GLU A 67 -2.15 -12.86 -27.05
CA GLU A 67 -0.87 -12.37 -27.54
C GLU A 67 -0.65 -12.77 -29.01
N GLU A 68 -0.90 -14.03 -29.36
CA GLU A 68 -0.72 -14.52 -30.74
C GLU A 68 -1.73 -13.88 -31.72
N ILE A 69 -2.99 -13.72 -31.31
CA ILE A 69 -4.00 -13.02 -32.10
C ILE A 69 -3.58 -11.56 -32.36
N THR A 70 -3.11 -10.86 -31.33
CA THR A 70 -2.69 -9.46 -31.48
C THR A 70 -1.42 -9.29 -32.30
N LYS A 71 -0.45 -10.20 -32.18
CA LYS A 71 0.72 -10.26 -33.07
C LYS A 71 0.31 -10.48 -34.52
N GLY A 72 -0.62 -11.41 -34.77
CA GLY A 72 -1.18 -11.67 -36.10
C GLY A 72 -1.81 -10.43 -36.73
N MET A 73 -2.70 -9.76 -36.00
CA MET A 73 -3.34 -8.52 -36.46
C MET A 73 -2.34 -7.39 -36.71
N ARG A 74 -1.34 -7.21 -35.83
CA ARG A 74 -0.30 -6.19 -36.02
C ARG A 74 0.51 -6.43 -37.28
N LYS A 75 0.90 -7.69 -37.52
CA LYS A 75 1.62 -8.09 -38.72
C LYS A 75 0.80 -7.85 -39.99
N GLU A 76 -0.49 -8.19 -39.97
CA GLU A 76 -1.42 -7.94 -41.09
C GLU A 76 -1.56 -6.44 -41.39
N LYS A 77 -1.57 -5.59 -40.36
CA LYS A 77 -1.64 -4.13 -40.51
C LYS A 77 -0.29 -3.47 -40.81
N GLY A 78 0.80 -4.24 -40.96
CA GLY A 78 2.13 -3.75 -41.29
C GLY A 78 2.89 -3.13 -40.12
N TRP A 79 2.44 -3.35 -38.88
CA TRP A 79 3.10 -2.87 -37.67
C TRP A 79 4.19 -3.88 -37.31
N ARG A 80 5.39 -3.41 -36.98
CA ARG A 80 6.48 -4.31 -36.56
C ARG A 80 6.12 -4.93 -35.20
N THR A 81 6.02 -6.25 -35.19
CA THR A 81 6.01 -7.11 -34.00
C THR A 81 7.35 -7.08 -33.32
#